data_AF-A0A126ZEK3-F1
#
_entry.id   AF-A0A126ZEK3-F1
#
_cell.length_a   1.000
_cell.length_b   1.000
_cell.length_c   1.000
_cell.angle_alpha   90.00
_cell.angle_beta   90.00
_cell.angle_gamma   90.00
#
_symmetry.space_group_name_H-M   'P 1'
#
loop_
_entity.id
_entity.type
_entity.pdbx_description
1 polymer ?
#
loop_
_entity_poly.entity_id
_entity_poly.type
_entity_poly.pdbx_seq_one_letter_code
_entity_poly.pdbx_strand_id
1 'polypeptide(L)'
;MAAIHITDIEAAINHWRERKPSPDGITLAPEIRALAEVYALMVYHHEDEVDDVGFPPQAWAAWLGWYESTPDTPCIAICSTSQGDDECKGCGRSFHEVQHWPALSPAEKRVTWRRITMEDTAWRFNKYAERAREDAPT
;
A
#
# COMPACT_ATOMS: atom_id res chain seq x y z
N MET A 1 -2.23 12.04 9.76
CA MET A 1 -1.21 11.16 10.34
C MET A 1 -1.67 9.76 10.02
N ALA A 2 -1.04 9.15 9.03
CA ALA A 2 -1.46 7.86 8.50
C ALA A 2 -0.41 6.81 8.83
N ALA A 3 -0.87 5.70 9.38
CA ALA A 3 -0.01 4.61 9.77
C ALA A 3 0.45 3.80 8.54
N ILE A 4 1.76 3.63 8.39
CA ILE A 4 2.37 2.67 7.48
C ILE A 4 2.52 1.36 8.25
N HIS A 5 1.86 0.32 7.78
CA HIS A 5 1.89 -1.00 8.42
C HIS A 5 3.18 -1.76 8.08
N ILE A 6 3.64 -2.63 8.99
CA ILE A 6 4.88 -3.40 8.84
C ILE A 6 4.93 -4.22 7.54
N THR A 7 3.78 -4.74 7.11
CA THR A 7 3.66 -5.50 5.84
C THR A 7 3.96 -4.65 4.60
N ASP A 8 3.71 -3.33 4.65
CA ASP A 8 4.08 -2.42 3.56
C ASP A 8 5.60 -2.21 3.51
N ILE A 9 6.27 -2.19 4.68
CA ILE A 9 7.74 -2.16 4.76
C ILE A 9 8.33 -3.45 4.20
N GLU A 10 7.76 -4.61 4.53
CA GLU A 10 8.18 -5.91 4.00
C GLU A 10 8.00 -5.99 2.48
N ALA A 11 6.86 -5.53 1.97
CA ALA A 11 6.60 -5.47 0.54
C ALA A 11 7.60 -4.55 -0.19
N ALA A 12 7.89 -3.37 0.38
CA ALA A 12 8.89 -2.46 -0.16
C ALA A 12 10.30 -3.06 -0.16
N ILE A 13 10.70 -3.76 0.91
CA ILE A 13 11.98 -4.48 0.98
C ILE A 13 12.08 -5.53 -0.14
N ASN A 14 11.04 -6.33 -0.33
CA ASN A 14 11.02 -7.37 -1.35
C ASN A 14 11.05 -6.79 -2.77
N HIS A 15 10.33 -5.69 -3.01
CA HIS A 15 10.39 -4.95 -4.27
C HIS A 15 11.83 -4.53 -4.65
N TRP A 16 12.61 -4.05 -3.68
CA TRP A 16 13.99 -3.66 -3.92
C TRP A 16 14.95 -4.85 -4.01
N ARG A 17 14.68 -5.96 -3.31
CA ARG A 17 15.46 -7.21 -3.45
C ARG A 17 15.38 -7.77 -4.87
N GLU A 18 14.20 -7.72 -5.49
CA GLU A 18 13.99 -8.17 -6.87
C GLU A 18 14.69 -7.25 -7.88
N ARG A 19 14.65 -5.93 -7.67
CA ARG A 19 15.23 -4.94 -8.60
C ARG A 19 16.74 -4.76 -8.47
N LYS A 20 17.25 -4.86 -7.24
CA LYS A 20 18.66 -4.64 -6.89
C LYS A 20 19.13 -5.81 -6.01
N PRO A 21 19.27 -7.01 -6.58
CA PRO A 21 19.72 -8.17 -5.83
C PRO A 21 21.14 -7.96 -5.31
N SER A 22 21.44 -8.60 -4.19
CA SER A 22 22.78 -8.54 -3.58
C SER A 22 23.81 -9.14 -4.55
N PRO A 23 24.88 -8.41 -4.91
CA PRO A 23 25.87 -8.91 -5.87
C PRO A 23 26.66 -10.13 -5.36
N ASP A 24 26.74 -10.28 -4.04
CA ASP A 24 27.53 -11.24 -3.29
C ASP A 24 26.68 -12.07 -2.31
N GLY A 25 25.35 -11.90 -2.31
CA GLY A 25 24.43 -12.52 -1.35
C GLY A 25 24.44 -11.93 0.07
N ILE A 26 25.24 -10.90 0.36
CA ILE A 26 25.36 -10.27 1.69
C ILE A 26 25.11 -8.75 1.64
N THR A 27 25.68 -8.04 0.67
CA THR A 27 25.62 -6.58 0.52
C THR A 27 24.24 -6.11 0.04
N LEU A 28 23.48 -5.51 0.96
CA LEU A 28 22.17 -4.93 0.66
C LEU A 28 22.29 -3.57 -0.05
N ALA A 29 21.38 -3.32 -0.99
CA ALA A 29 21.23 -2.01 -1.65
C ALA A 29 20.86 -0.91 -0.64
N PRO A 30 21.18 0.37 -0.89
CA PRO A 30 20.88 1.49 0.02
C PRO A 30 19.40 1.56 0.43
N GLU A 31 18.49 1.33 -0.50
CA GLU A 31 17.04 1.35 -0.27
C GLU A 31 16.61 0.26 0.71
N ILE A 32 17.15 -0.95 0.55
CA ILE A 32 16.86 -2.08 1.45
C ILE A 32 17.41 -1.79 2.84
N ARG A 33 18.62 -1.24 2.96
CA ARG A 33 19.20 -0.89 4.26
C ARG A 33 18.36 0.14 5.00
N ALA A 34 17.90 1.19 4.31
CA ALA A 34 17.07 2.23 4.91
C ALA A 34 15.72 1.69 5.40
N LEU A 35 15.06 0.83 4.63
CA LEU A 35 13.81 0.18 5.04
C LEU A 35 14.02 -0.84 6.17
N ALA A 36 15.14 -1.58 6.14
CA ALA A 36 15.46 -2.59 7.15
C ALA A 36 15.69 -1.98 8.52
N GLU A 37 16.21 -0.76 8.62
CA GLU A 37 16.35 -0.04 9.88
C GLU A 37 14.99 0.28 10.50
N VAL A 38 14.04 0.79 9.70
CA VAL A 38 12.66 1.03 10.15
C VAL A 38 12.01 -0.28 10.60
N TYR A 39 12.10 -1.33 9.78
CA TYR A 39 11.58 -2.66 10.11
C TYR A 39 12.16 -3.20 11.43
N ALA A 40 13.47 -3.09 11.62
CA ALA A 40 14.14 -3.56 12.83
C ALA A 40 13.66 -2.81 14.08
N LEU A 41 13.43 -1.49 13.98
CA LEU A 41 12.88 -0.69 15.08
C LEU A 41 11.44 -1.10 15.39
N MET A 42 10.59 -1.29 14.38
CA MET A 42 9.22 -1.78 14.55
C MET A 42 9.19 -3.12 15.30
N VAL A 43 10.01 -4.07 14.87
CA VAL A 43 10.14 -5.39 15.54
C VAL A 43 10.66 -5.25 16.96
N TYR A 44 11.68 -4.42 17.19
CA TYR A 44 12.26 -4.19 18.51
C TYR A 44 11.26 -3.57 19.50
N HIS A 45 10.42 -2.65 19.02
CA HIS A 45 9.37 -2.00 19.81
C HIS A 45 8.07 -2.79 19.88
N HIS A 46 7.96 -3.90 19.13
CA HIS A 46 6.72 -4.67 18.97
C HIS A 46 5.54 -3.85 18.42
N GLU A 47 5.84 -2.99 17.45
CA GLU A 47 4.86 -2.13 16.78
C GLU A 47 4.62 -2.62 15.34
N ASP A 48 3.35 -2.78 14.96
CA ASP A 48 2.96 -3.15 13.59
C ASP A 48 2.75 -1.93 12.69
N GLU A 49 2.79 -0.73 13.24
CA GLU A 49 2.49 0.52 12.57
C GLU A 49 3.50 1.60 12.92
N VAL A 50 3.88 2.41 11.94
CA VAL A 50 4.73 3.58 12.10
C VAL A 50 4.10 4.79 11.41
N ASP A 51 4.28 5.96 12.00
CA ASP A 51 3.75 7.22 11.47
C ASP A 51 4.48 7.64 10.18
N ASP A 52 3.74 8.24 9.24
CA ASP A 52 4.31 8.91 8.07
C ASP A 52 5.08 10.19 8.46
N VAL A 53 4.72 10.82 9.58
CA VAL A 53 5.45 11.93 10.17
C VAL A 53 6.72 11.43 10.88
N GLY A 54 7.86 12.03 10.53
CA GLY A 54 9.15 11.64 11.10
C GLY A 54 9.77 10.40 10.45
N PHE A 55 9.14 9.84 9.42
CA PHE A 55 9.67 8.72 8.66
C PHE A 55 11.04 9.11 8.03
N PRO A 56 12.10 8.30 8.22
CA PRO A 56 13.44 8.67 7.74
C PRO A 56 13.44 8.95 6.23
N PRO A 57 14.05 10.07 5.74
CA PRO A 57 13.91 10.49 4.35
C PRO A 57 14.35 9.44 3.31
N GLN A 58 15.41 8.68 3.60
CA GLN A 58 15.89 7.62 2.71
C GLN A 58 14.93 6.43 2.67
N ALA A 59 14.37 6.06 3.82
CA ALA A 59 13.37 5.00 3.90
C ALA A 59 12.07 5.45 3.20
N TRP A 60 11.67 6.72 3.37
CA TRP A 60 10.48 7.29 2.73
C TRP A 60 10.59 7.23 1.21
N ALA A 61 11.73 7.66 0.66
CA ALA A 61 11.99 7.59 -0.78
C ALA A 61 11.97 6.13 -1.29
N ALA A 62 12.55 5.19 -0.54
CA ALA A 62 12.53 3.77 -0.89
C ALA A 62 11.11 3.18 -0.83
N TRP A 63 10.32 3.54 0.18
CA TRP A 63 8.93 3.12 0.32
C TRP A 63 8.05 3.69 -0.80
N LEU A 64 8.22 4.97 -1.14
CA LEU A 64 7.52 5.59 -2.27
C LEU A 64 7.83 4.90 -3.60
N GLY A 65 9.08 4.51 -3.85
CA GLY A 65 9.44 3.76 -5.06
C GLY A 65 8.70 2.42 -5.19
N TRP A 66 8.41 1.74 -4.07
CA TRP A 66 7.52 0.59 -4.08
C TRP A 66 6.05 0.99 -4.27
N TYR A 67 5.56 1.99 -3.53
CA TYR A 67 4.18 2.47 -3.60
C TYR A 67 3.78 2.82 -5.03
N GLU A 68 4.63 3.54 -5.77
CA GLU A 68 4.42 3.93 -7.17
C GLU A 68 4.33 2.75 -8.14
N SER A 69 4.79 1.55 -7.74
CA SER A 69 4.64 0.32 -8.52
C SER A 69 3.33 -0.43 -8.26
N THR A 70 2.53 0.03 -7.29
CA THR A 70 1.23 -0.55 -6.95
C THR A 70 0.09 0.18 -7.70
N PRO A 71 -1.07 -0.46 -7.91
CA PRO A 71 -2.22 0.22 -8.53
C PRO A 71 -2.65 1.46 -7.74
N ASP A 72 -2.79 2.60 -8.41
CA ASP A 72 -3.13 3.86 -7.72
C ASP A 72 -4.55 3.83 -7.12
N THR A 73 -5.50 3.11 -7.72
CA THR A 73 -6.91 3.12 -7.26
C THR A 73 -7.50 1.71 -7.16
N PRO A 74 -8.33 1.43 -6.13
CA PRO A 74 -9.02 0.15 -6.02
C PRO A 74 -10.27 0.03 -6.90
N CYS A 75 -10.56 1.04 -7.73
CA CYS A 75 -11.79 1.16 -8.50
C CYS A 75 -11.89 0.12 -9.62
N ILE A 76 -13.08 -0.44 -9.83
CA ILE A 76 -13.40 -1.37 -10.94
C ILE A 76 -14.51 -0.83 -11.87
N ALA A 77 -14.64 0.51 -11.93
CA ALA A 77 -15.68 1.22 -12.66
C ALA A 77 -17.13 0.80 -12.31
N ILE A 78 -17.35 0.33 -11.09
CA ILE A 78 -18.67 0.04 -10.51
C ILE A 78 -18.77 0.81 -9.20
N CYS A 79 -19.72 1.75 -9.13
CA CYS A 79 -19.91 2.61 -7.98
C CYS A 79 -21.33 2.46 -7.42
N SER A 80 -21.44 2.04 -6.16
CA SER A 80 -22.71 1.96 -5.45
C SER A 80 -22.95 3.15 -4.51
N THR A 81 -21.89 3.90 -4.16
CA THR A 81 -22.04 5.11 -3.34
C THR A 81 -22.76 6.23 -4.09
N SER A 82 -22.63 6.29 -5.41
CA SER A 82 -23.44 7.17 -6.27
C SER A 82 -24.94 6.84 -6.25
N GLN A 83 -25.30 5.65 -5.73
CA GLN A 83 -26.68 5.19 -5.55
C GLN A 83 -27.14 5.26 -4.08
N GLY A 84 -26.31 5.81 -3.18
CA GLY A 84 -26.65 6.06 -1.78
C GLY A 84 -26.07 5.10 -0.75
N ASP A 85 -25.19 4.16 -1.14
CA ASP A 85 -24.46 3.34 -0.15
C ASP A 85 -23.32 4.16 0.52
N ASP A 86 -23.08 3.95 1.81
CA ASP A 86 -21.95 4.56 2.53
C ASP A 86 -20.59 3.93 2.16
N GLU A 87 -20.60 2.66 1.75
CA GLU A 87 -19.44 1.91 1.29
C GLU A 87 -19.67 1.38 -0.13
N CYS A 88 -18.66 1.55 -0.99
CA CYS A 88 -18.75 1.12 -2.37
C CYS A 88 -18.64 -0.39 -2.47
N LYS A 89 -19.73 -1.07 -2.83
CA LYS A 89 -19.75 -2.53 -3.07
C LYS A 89 -18.76 -2.99 -4.14
N GLY A 90 -18.39 -2.10 -5.07
CA GLY A 90 -17.40 -2.38 -6.11
C GLY A 90 -15.97 -2.46 -5.57
N CYS A 91 -15.50 -1.39 -4.94
CA CYS A 91 -14.08 -1.23 -4.56
C CYS A 91 -13.78 -1.31 -3.05
N GLY A 92 -14.80 -1.31 -2.18
CA GLY A 92 -14.66 -1.37 -0.72
C GLY A 92 -14.39 -0.03 -0.04
N ARG A 93 -14.15 1.04 -0.80
CA ARG A 93 -13.92 2.38 -0.24
C ARG A 93 -15.20 2.98 0.36
N SER A 94 -15.06 3.74 1.44
CA SER A 94 -16.14 4.58 1.97
C SER A 94 -16.48 5.72 1.01
N PHE A 95 -17.66 6.31 1.15
CA PHE A 95 -18.08 7.48 0.36
C PHE A 95 -17.10 8.65 0.47
N HIS A 96 -16.51 8.86 1.66
CA HIS A 96 -15.49 9.88 1.87
C HIS A 96 -14.20 9.56 1.09
N GLU A 97 -13.69 8.33 1.19
CA GLU A 97 -12.49 7.87 0.46
C GLU A 97 -12.70 7.94 -1.06
N VAL A 98 -13.90 7.63 -1.56
CA VAL A 98 -14.23 7.73 -3.00
C VAL A 98 -14.15 9.18 -3.47
N GLN A 99 -14.72 10.13 -2.73
CA GLN A 99 -14.76 11.54 -3.14
C GLN A 99 -13.39 12.23 -3.05
N HIS A 100 -12.61 11.91 -2.03
CA HIS A 100 -11.38 12.63 -1.72
C HIS A 100 -10.11 11.88 -2.14
N TRP A 101 -10.23 10.74 -2.85
CA TRP A 101 -9.09 9.90 -3.24
C TRP A 101 -7.88 10.66 -3.79
N PRO A 102 -8.04 11.64 -4.73
CA PRO A 102 -6.89 12.35 -5.28
C PRO A 102 -6.15 13.23 -4.27
N ALA A 103 -6.82 13.61 -3.17
CA ALA A 103 -6.25 14.45 -2.12
C ALA A 103 -5.60 13.64 -0.99
N LEU A 104 -5.84 12.31 -0.93
CA LEU A 104 -5.21 11.46 0.07
C LEU A 104 -3.71 11.28 -0.24
N SER A 105 -2.91 11.37 0.81
CA SER A 105 -1.50 11.02 0.78
C SER A 105 -1.30 9.53 0.45
N PRO A 106 -0.10 9.14 -0.03
CA PRO A 106 0.23 7.73 -0.25
C PRO A 106 -0.04 6.84 0.98
N ALA A 107 0.31 7.30 2.18
CA ALA A 107 0.08 6.55 3.41
C ALA A 107 -1.42 6.37 3.71
N GLU A 108 -2.25 7.41 3.55
CA GLU A 108 -3.71 7.30 3.70
C GLU A 108 -4.35 6.35 2.68
N LYS A 109 -3.86 6.39 1.42
CA LYS A 109 -4.29 5.44 0.39
C LYS A 109 -3.92 4.01 0.78
N ARG A 110 -2.74 3.79 1.36
CA ARG A 110 -2.29 2.47 1.82
C ARG A 110 -3.12 1.92 2.98
N VAL A 111 -3.50 2.77 3.95
CA VAL A 111 -4.45 2.40 5.00
C VAL A 111 -5.76 1.89 4.39
N THR A 112 -6.29 2.61 3.40
CA THR A 112 -7.52 2.20 2.68
C THR A 112 -7.32 0.85 1.99
N TRP A 113 -6.24 0.69 1.22
CA TRP A 113 -5.92 -0.55 0.52
C TRP A 113 -5.80 -1.74 1.46
N ARG A 114 -5.08 -1.59 2.58
CA ARG A 114 -4.92 -2.63 3.58
C ARG A 114 -6.27 -3.04 4.16
N ARG A 115 -7.10 -2.05 4.55
CA ARG A 115 -8.45 -2.28 5.09
C ARG A 115 -9.30 -3.11 4.14
N ILE A 116 -9.47 -2.65 2.90
CA ILE A 116 -10.35 -3.32 1.94
C ILE A 116 -9.84 -4.72 1.56
N THR A 117 -8.52 -4.92 1.52
CA THR A 117 -7.91 -6.24 1.24
C THR A 117 -8.12 -7.21 2.40
N MET A 118 -8.08 -6.73 3.65
CA MET A 118 -8.36 -7.57 4.81
C MET A 118 -9.84 -7.91 4.98
N GLU A 119 -10.73 -6.97 4.66
CA GLU A 119 -12.17 -7.22 4.71
C GLU A 119 -12.63 -8.19 3.61
N ASP A 120 -12.03 -8.12 2.42
CA ASP A 120 -12.28 -9.03 1.28
C ASP A 120 -13.77 -9.13 0.84
N THR A 121 -14.60 -8.16 1.23
CA THR A 121 -16.05 -8.19 0.99
C THR A 121 -16.45 -7.57 -0.35
N ALA A 122 -15.65 -6.65 -0.88
CA ALA A 122 -15.95 -5.90 -2.10
C ALA A 122 -15.91 -6.78 -3.36
N TRP A 123 -16.73 -6.45 -4.36
CA TRP A 123 -16.88 -7.26 -5.57
C TRP A 123 -15.60 -7.42 -6.38
N ARG A 124 -14.67 -6.45 -6.28
CA ARG A 124 -13.34 -6.55 -6.89
C ARG A 124 -12.52 -7.76 -6.43
N PHE A 125 -12.87 -8.40 -5.32
CA PHE A 125 -12.19 -9.58 -4.81
C PHE A 125 -12.94 -10.89 -5.09
N ASN A 126 -14.23 -10.81 -5.45
CA ASN A 126 -15.09 -11.96 -5.69
C ASN A 126 -15.81 -11.89 -7.06
N LYS A 127 -16.98 -11.26 -7.11
CA LYS A 127 -17.94 -11.26 -8.23
C LYS A 127 -17.40 -10.62 -9.52
N TYR A 128 -16.53 -9.63 -9.39
CA TYR A 128 -15.93 -8.86 -10.50
C TYR A 128 -14.40 -8.81 -10.37
N ALA A 129 -13.78 -9.91 -9.92
CA ALA A 129 -12.34 -9.99 -9.69
C ALA A 129 -11.51 -9.81 -10.98
N GLU A 130 -12.08 -10.14 -12.13
CA GLU A 130 -11.48 -9.92 -13.44
C GLU A 130 -11.22 -8.43 -13.73
N ARG A 131 -12.09 -7.54 -13.26
CA ARG A 131 -11.96 -6.09 -13.47
C ARG A 131 -10.86 -5.44 -12.62
N ALA A 132 -10.42 -6.12 -11.56
CA ALA A 132 -9.31 -5.64 -10.74
C ALA A 132 -7.94 -5.87 -11.40
N ARG A 133 -7.87 -6.64 -12.49
CA ARG A 133 -6.62 -7.10 -13.11
C ARG A 133 -6.21 -6.31 -14.36
N GLU A 134 -7.05 -5.39 -14.84
CA GLU A 134 -6.80 -4.63 -16.08
C GLU A 134 -5.64 -3.62 -15.96
N ASP A 135 -5.16 -3.34 -14.75
CA ASP A 135 -4.03 -2.43 -14.47
C ASP A 135 -2.66 -3.13 -14.30
N ALA A 136 -2.56 -4.44 -14.55
CA ALA A 136 -1.26 -5.13 -14.51
C ALA A 136 -0.42 -4.73 -15.76
N PRO A 137 0.78 -4.16 -15.60
CA PRO A 137 1.63 -3.85 -16.75
C PRO A 137 2.00 -5.15 -17.48
N THR A 138 1.87 -5.13 -18.80
CA THR A 138 2.46 -6.12 -19.72
C THR A 138 3.98 -6.08 -19.69
#